data_AF-A0A451FSG6-F1
#
_entry.id   AF-A0A451FSG6-F1
#
_cell.length_a   1.000
_cell.length_b   1.000
_cell.length_c   1.000
_cell.angle_alpha   90.00
_cell.angle_beta   90.00
_cell.angle_gamma   90.00
#
_symmetry.space_group_name_H-M   'P 1'
#
loop_
_entity.id
_entity.type
_entity.pdbx_description
1 polymer ?
#
loop_
_entity_poly.entity_id
_entity_poly.type
_entity_poly.pdbx_seq_one_letter_code
_entity_poly.pdbx_strand_id
1 'polypeptide(L)'
;MKIEKVTFKNKNEEKLAGRLELPINRKPHNLIVFAHCFTCTKNLTAIKNIGRALIAEGFGVLRFDFTGLGESEGDFENTNFSGNVADLLEASQFLEKHYQAPTLLIGHSLGGAAAIFAAAQISSIKAVAVINSPSQPSHLTNLLRSSTSEINEKGKAKINLGGMDFTIKKQFLDDLKNKPLQEIVGSFNKAILILHSPVDKIVNINNAEDIYKAAKHPKSFVSLDTADHMLSKREDSEYVGKVIASWASRYVEIPDEKELRSNSHVAASLDGDQKFTTQLKLGRHSLIADEPAKFGGNEYGPTPYDYVSGGLAACTALTIQMYARRKEWQLENVTVNVDYSKDHVIDCENCEDPSAKIDSFSVGIKLEGNLSEKQKHRLIEIGSKCPVHKTLTSNIQVLVKRMD
;
A
#
# COMPACT_ATOMS: atom_id res chain seq x y z
N MET A 1 1.45 -5.22 4.26
CA MET A 1 0.95 -4.62 3.01
C MET A 1 0.76 -5.79 2.06
N LYS A 2 -0.37 -5.88 1.35
CA LYS A 2 -0.53 -6.94 0.35
C LYS A 2 0.09 -6.43 -0.96
N ILE A 3 1.01 -7.21 -1.54
CA ILE A 3 1.66 -6.87 -2.81
C ILE A 3 1.23 -7.91 -3.83
N GLU A 4 0.58 -7.46 -4.90
CA GLU A 4 0.16 -8.30 -6.01
C GLU A 4 1.01 -7.99 -7.23
N LYS A 5 1.59 -9.04 -7.85
CA LYS A 5 2.23 -8.89 -9.15
C LYS A 5 1.14 -8.84 -10.20
N VAL A 6 1.09 -7.75 -10.95
CA VAL A 6 0.10 -7.57 -12.01
C VAL A 6 0.79 -7.40 -13.34
N THR A 7 0.05 -7.70 -14.41
CA THR A 7 0.55 -7.52 -15.76
C THR A 7 -0.61 -7.14 -16.67
N PHE A 8 -0.38 -6.16 -17.52
CA PHE A 8 -1.32 -5.66 -18.51
C PHE A 8 -0.59 -5.37 -19.82
N LYS A 9 -1.33 -5.14 -20.91
CA LYS A 9 -0.74 -4.82 -22.21
C LYS A 9 -0.82 -3.33 -22.48
N ASN A 10 0.14 -2.80 -23.23
CA ASN A 10 0.04 -1.46 -23.80
C ASN A 10 -0.68 -1.49 -25.16
N LYS A 11 -0.78 -0.33 -25.82
CA LYS A 11 -1.41 -0.19 -27.15
C LYS A 11 -0.73 -1.00 -28.27
N ASN A 12 0.53 -1.35 -28.10
CA ASN A 12 1.30 -2.15 -29.05
C ASN A 12 1.25 -3.65 -28.72
N GLU A 13 0.35 -4.07 -27.81
CA GLU A 13 0.24 -5.43 -27.28
C GLU A 13 1.46 -5.93 -26.49
N GLU A 14 2.38 -5.02 -26.13
CA GLU A 14 3.55 -5.33 -25.31
C GLU A 14 3.16 -5.44 -23.84
N LYS A 15 3.76 -6.40 -23.14
CA LYS A 15 3.44 -6.70 -21.74
C LYS A 15 4.13 -5.73 -20.76
N LEU A 16 3.34 -5.02 -19.97
CA LEU A 16 3.80 -4.14 -18.88
C LEU A 16 3.70 -4.81 -17.51
N ALA A 17 4.78 -4.78 -16.74
CA ALA A 17 4.89 -5.45 -15.45
C ALA A 17 4.71 -4.50 -14.26
N GLY A 18 3.64 -4.71 -13.50
CA GLY A 18 3.26 -3.91 -12.34
C GLY A 18 3.41 -4.60 -10.98
N ARG A 19 3.30 -3.78 -9.94
CA ARG A 19 3.09 -4.15 -8.54
C ARG A 19 1.94 -3.31 -8.03
N LEU A 20 0.82 -3.97 -7.70
CA LEU A 20 -0.30 -3.34 -7.03
C LEU A 20 -0.13 -3.57 -5.52
N GLU A 21 0.00 -2.49 -4.78
CA GLU A 21 0.20 -2.52 -3.34
C GLU A 21 -1.06 -2.01 -2.63
N LEU A 22 -1.62 -2.85 -1.77
CA LEU A 22 -2.91 -2.62 -1.12
C LEU A 22 -2.77 -2.55 0.41
N PRO A 23 -3.65 -1.80 1.10
CA PRO A 23 -3.79 -1.88 2.55
C PRO A 23 -4.05 -3.32 3.00
N ILE A 24 -3.55 -3.69 4.19
CA ILE A 24 -3.67 -5.08 4.69
C ILE A 24 -5.08 -5.35 5.20
N ASN A 25 -5.64 -4.38 5.90
CA ASN A 25 -6.79 -4.55 6.79
C ASN A 25 -8.07 -3.90 6.26
N ARG A 26 -8.06 -3.44 5.01
CA ARG A 26 -9.20 -2.78 4.37
C ARG A 26 -9.05 -2.78 2.85
N LYS A 27 -10.18 -2.64 2.18
CA LYS A 27 -10.20 -2.24 0.76
C LYS A 27 -9.57 -0.85 0.63
N PRO A 28 -8.80 -0.58 -0.44
CA PRO A 28 -8.34 0.77 -0.70
C PRO A 28 -9.55 1.67 -0.93
N HIS A 29 -9.60 2.84 -0.30
CA HIS A 29 -10.69 3.79 -0.57
C HIS A 29 -10.53 4.44 -1.96
N ASN A 30 -9.29 4.51 -2.45
CA ASN A 30 -8.92 5.10 -3.72
C ASN A 30 -7.67 4.41 -4.28
N LEU A 31 -7.58 4.31 -5.60
CA LEU A 31 -6.40 3.79 -6.29
C LEU A 31 -5.56 4.91 -6.92
N ILE A 32 -4.25 4.71 -6.87
CA ILE A 32 -3.22 5.61 -7.36
C ILE A 32 -2.44 4.90 -8.45
N VAL A 33 -2.20 5.56 -9.57
CA VAL A 33 -1.14 5.16 -10.51
C VAL A 33 0.07 6.05 -10.25
N PHE A 34 1.21 5.42 -9.94
CA PHE A 34 2.46 6.13 -9.67
C PHE A 34 3.44 5.96 -10.83
N ALA A 35 3.52 6.99 -11.68
CA ALA A 35 4.48 7.17 -12.75
C ALA A 35 5.87 7.52 -12.19
N HIS A 36 6.76 6.53 -12.09
CA HIS A 36 8.12 6.80 -11.64
C HIS A 36 9.00 7.47 -12.71
N CYS A 37 10.22 7.86 -12.36
CA CYS A 37 11.13 8.47 -13.33
C CYS A 37 11.50 7.49 -14.47
N PHE A 38 11.83 8.03 -15.64
CA PHE A 38 12.09 7.24 -16.86
C PHE A 38 13.38 6.41 -16.79
N THR A 39 14.23 6.67 -15.80
CA THR A 39 15.46 5.92 -15.51
C THR A 39 15.33 5.10 -14.23
N CYS A 40 14.15 5.12 -13.63
CA CYS A 40 13.84 4.39 -12.42
C CYS A 40 13.27 3.03 -12.80
N THR A 41 13.50 2.02 -11.99
CA THR A 41 12.61 0.86 -11.97
C THR A 41 11.60 1.06 -10.84
N LYS A 42 10.51 0.29 -10.86
CA LYS A 42 9.62 0.17 -9.70
C LYS A 42 10.33 -0.30 -8.43
N ASN A 43 11.62 -0.62 -8.43
CA ASN A 43 12.33 -1.07 -7.24
C ASN A 43 13.02 0.03 -6.43
N LEU A 44 13.01 1.27 -6.90
CA LEU A 44 13.66 2.38 -6.19
C LEU A 44 13.06 2.62 -4.81
N THR A 45 13.96 2.75 -3.83
CA THR A 45 13.63 2.85 -2.40
C THR A 45 12.75 4.06 -2.11
N ALA A 46 13.00 5.21 -2.72
CA ALA A 46 12.19 6.41 -2.57
C ALA A 46 10.72 6.18 -2.94
N ILE A 47 10.48 5.53 -4.08
CA ILE A 47 9.13 5.24 -4.59
C ILE A 47 8.42 4.24 -3.67
N LYS A 48 9.14 3.23 -3.16
CA LYS A 48 8.60 2.28 -2.17
C LYS A 48 8.22 2.99 -0.87
N ASN A 49 9.02 3.94 -0.39
CA ASN A 49 8.73 4.70 0.82
C ASN A 49 7.48 5.58 0.65
N ILE A 50 7.39 6.30 -0.48
CA ILE A 50 6.20 7.10 -0.83
C ILE A 50 4.96 6.21 -0.91
N GLY A 51 5.04 5.08 -1.64
CA GLY A 51 3.96 4.11 -1.76
C GLY A 51 3.48 3.59 -0.40
N ARG A 52 4.42 3.20 0.48
CA ARG A 52 4.09 2.74 1.85
C ARG A 52 3.38 3.80 2.68
N ALA A 53 3.79 5.06 2.59
CA ALA A 53 3.13 6.15 3.29
C ALA A 53 1.70 6.36 2.78
N LEU A 54 1.46 6.27 1.47
CA LEU A 54 0.11 6.35 0.90
C LEU A 54 -0.78 5.17 1.33
N ILE A 55 -0.22 3.95 1.37
CA ILE A 55 -0.95 2.74 1.77
C ILE A 55 -1.32 2.77 3.25
N ALA A 56 -0.48 3.35 4.11
CA ALA A 56 -0.78 3.53 5.52
C ALA A 56 -2.05 4.38 5.73
N GLU A 57 -2.26 5.36 4.84
CA GLU A 57 -3.44 6.23 4.84
C GLU A 57 -4.66 5.61 4.12
N GLY A 58 -4.57 4.37 3.61
CA GLY A 58 -5.71 3.64 3.03
C GLY A 58 -5.81 3.69 1.50
N PHE A 59 -4.84 4.26 0.80
CA PHE A 59 -4.76 4.19 -0.66
C PHE A 59 -4.22 2.84 -1.16
N GLY A 60 -4.65 2.41 -2.34
CA GLY A 60 -3.94 1.37 -3.11
C GLY A 60 -3.05 2.02 -4.17
N VAL A 61 -1.85 1.49 -4.37
CA VAL A 61 -0.84 2.11 -5.26
C VAL A 61 -0.40 1.10 -6.32
N LEU A 62 -0.68 1.40 -7.59
CA LEU A 62 -0.10 0.70 -8.73
C LEU A 62 1.20 1.39 -9.14
N ARG A 63 2.29 0.61 -9.13
CA ARG A 63 3.60 1.00 -9.64
C ARG A 63 3.97 0.01 -10.74
N PHE A 64 4.35 0.49 -11.92
CA PHE A 64 4.69 -0.38 -13.04
C PHE A 64 5.91 0.12 -13.75
N ASP A 65 6.65 -0.80 -14.36
CA ASP A 65 7.76 -0.41 -15.23
C ASP A 65 7.19 -0.01 -16.60
N PHE A 66 7.56 1.15 -17.12
CA PHE A 66 7.20 1.56 -18.49
C PHE A 66 7.76 0.59 -19.54
N THR A 67 7.26 0.65 -20.77
CA THR A 67 7.79 -0.15 -21.88
C THR A 67 9.33 -0.07 -21.93
N GLY A 68 9.98 -1.22 -22.14
CA GLY A 68 11.44 -1.32 -22.22
C GLY A 68 12.21 -1.14 -20.91
N LEU A 69 11.53 -0.96 -19.77
CA LEU A 69 12.17 -0.88 -18.46
C LEU A 69 11.88 -2.13 -17.62
N GLY A 70 12.89 -2.54 -16.85
CA GLY A 70 12.74 -3.54 -15.78
C GLY A 70 12.18 -4.88 -16.26
N GLU A 71 10.98 -5.24 -15.78
CA GLU A 71 10.30 -6.49 -16.14
C GLU A 71 9.29 -6.32 -17.32
N SER A 72 9.17 -5.11 -17.89
CA SER A 72 8.26 -4.84 -19.01
C SER A 72 8.90 -5.15 -20.36
N GLU A 73 8.09 -5.63 -21.30
CA GLU A 73 8.48 -5.90 -22.68
C GLU A 73 8.67 -4.59 -23.47
N GLY A 74 9.16 -4.75 -24.70
CA GLY A 74 9.49 -3.67 -25.62
C GLY A 74 10.95 -3.21 -25.48
N ASP A 75 11.33 -2.28 -26.34
CA ASP A 75 12.67 -1.72 -26.38
C ASP A 75 12.61 -0.26 -25.96
N PHE A 76 13.32 0.09 -24.89
CA PHE A 76 13.36 1.45 -24.38
C PHE A 76 13.86 2.43 -25.45
N GLU A 77 14.77 2.00 -26.33
CA GLU A 77 15.26 2.83 -27.43
C GLU A 77 14.14 3.25 -28.40
N ASN A 78 13.05 2.49 -28.44
CA ASN A 78 11.86 2.76 -29.24
C ASN A 78 10.75 3.48 -28.47
N THR A 79 10.87 3.59 -27.14
CA THR A 79 9.90 4.32 -26.32
C THR A 79 10.08 5.83 -26.43
N ASN A 80 8.96 6.52 -26.59
CA ASN A 80 8.88 7.98 -26.64
C ASN A 80 7.95 8.48 -25.53
N PHE A 81 7.96 9.80 -25.29
CA PHE A 81 7.14 10.42 -24.25
C PHE A 81 5.65 10.11 -24.41
N SER A 82 5.15 10.14 -25.66
CA SER A 82 3.76 9.79 -25.97
C SER A 82 3.43 8.33 -25.63
N GLY A 83 4.38 7.42 -25.82
CA GLY A 83 4.29 6.02 -25.41
C GLY A 83 4.14 5.89 -23.90
N ASN A 84 4.90 6.65 -23.11
CA ASN A 84 4.77 6.60 -21.65
C ASN A 84 3.46 7.22 -21.16
N VAL A 85 2.97 8.27 -21.83
CA VAL A 85 1.61 8.76 -21.59
C VAL A 85 0.60 7.66 -21.91
N ALA A 86 0.75 6.96 -23.04
CA ALA A 86 -0.13 5.85 -23.41
C ALA A 86 -0.07 4.71 -22.37
N ASP A 87 1.11 4.31 -21.91
CA ASP A 87 1.26 3.30 -20.85
C ASP A 87 0.52 3.68 -19.56
N LEU A 88 0.50 4.97 -19.19
CA LEU A 88 -0.26 5.46 -18.03
C LEU A 88 -1.78 5.38 -18.25
N LEU A 89 -2.24 5.63 -19.48
CA LEU A 89 -3.64 5.45 -19.84
C LEU A 89 -4.02 3.97 -19.73
N GLU A 90 -3.19 3.06 -20.26
CA GLU A 90 -3.43 1.62 -20.22
C GLU A 90 -3.36 1.07 -18.78
N ALA A 91 -2.43 1.56 -17.96
CA ALA A 91 -2.37 1.24 -16.53
C ALA A 91 -3.65 1.68 -15.79
N SER A 92 -4.18 2.87 -16.14
CA SER A 92 -5.41 3.38 -15.54
C SER A 92 -6.64 2.59 -15.97
N GLN A 93 -6.73 2.21 -17.25
CA GLN A 93 -7.78 1.34 -17.77
C GLN A 93 -7.73 -0.07 -17.18
N PHE A 94 -6.52 -0.61 -16.99
CA PHE A 94 -6.33 -1.89 -16.30
C PHE A 94 -6.92 -1.85 -14.88
N LEU A 95 -6.62 -0.80 -14.11
CA LEU A 95 -7.21 -0.64 -12.78
C LEU A 95 -8.72 -0.48 -12.81
N GLU A 96 -9.26 0.31 -13.74
CA GLU A 96 -10.70 0.50 -13.90
C GLU A 96 -11.43 -0.82 -14.22
N LYS A 97 -10.86 -1.65 -15.09
CA LYS A 97 -11.49 -2.92 -15.52
C LYS A 97 -11.44 -4.01 -14.45
N HIS A 98 -10.35 -4.09 -13.70
CA HIS A 98 -10.09 -5.22 -12.79
C HIS A 98 -10.26 -4.87 -11.31
N TYR A 99 -10.27 -3.59 -10.96
CA TYR A 99 -10.34 -3.09 -9.59
C TYR A 99 -11.29 -1.90 -9.50
N GLN A 100 -10.76 -0.69 -9.42
CA GLN A 100 -11.48 0.59 -9.35
C GLN A 100 -10.74 1.60 -10.21
N ALA A 101 -11.45 2.52 -10.85
CA ALA A 101 -10.80 3.59 -11.60
C ALA A 101 -9.90 4.43 -10.66
N PRO A 102 -8.64 4.73 -11.04
CA PRO A 102 -7.76 5.52 -10.21
C PRO A 102 -8.29 6.94 -10.09
N THR A 103 -8.12 7.56 -8.92
CA THR A 103 -8.56 8.93 -8.63
C THR A 103 -7.41 9.89 -8.43
N LEU A 104 -6.18 9.39 -8.31
CA LEU A 104 -4.97 10.18 -8.15
C LEU A 104 -3.85 9.63 -9.05
N LEU A 105 -3.16 10.54 -9.73
CA LEU A 105 -1.90 10.26 -10.43
C LEU A 105 -0.74 10.89 -9.67
N ILE A 106 0.32 10.14 -9.47
CA ILE A 106 1.58 10.66 -8.92
C ILE A 106 2.66 10.48 -9.97
N GLY A 107 3.47 11.50 -10.19
CA GLY A 107 4.60 11.40 -11.09
C GLY A 107 5.88 12.02 -10.55
N HIS A 108 7.01 11.35 -10.73
CA HIS A 108 8.33 11.86 -10.34
C HIS A 108 9.20 12.16 -11.55
N SER A 109 9.91 13.29 -11.52
CA SER A 109 10.77 13.75 -12.61
C SER A 109 9.99 13.82 -13.93
N LEU A 110 10.50 13.22 -15.01
CA LEU A 110 9.80 13.02 -16.29
C LEU A 110 8.44 12.32 -16.15
N GLY A 111 8.30 11.40 -15.19
CA GLY A 111 7.02 10.75 -14.88
C GLY A 111 5.95 11.75 -14.42
N GLY A 112 6.35 12.88 -13.81
CA GLY A 112 5.44 13.97 -13.45
C GLY A 112 4.86 14.68 -14.68
N ALA A 113 5.68 14.93 -15.70
CA ALA A 113 5.20 15.49 -16.96
C ALA A 113 4.24 14.50 -17.64
N ALA A 114 4.63 13.22 -17.75
CA ALA A 114 3.75 12.19 -18.32
C ALA A 114 2.42 12.05 -17.54
N ALA A 115 2.47 12.10 -16.21
CA ALA A 115 1.29 12.07 -15.35
C ALA A 115 0.34 13.24 -15.62
N ILE A 116 0.84 14.46 -15.80
CA ILE A 116 0.02 15.62 -16.17
C ILE A 116 -0.70 15.40 -17.52
N PHE A 117 0.03 14.94 -18.54
CA PHE A 117 -0.55 14.67 -19.87
C PHE A 117 -1.58 13.54 -19.85
N ALA A 118 -1.32 12.48 -19.09
CA ALA A 118 -2.24 11.36 -18.93
C ALA A 118 -3.49 11.79 -18.17
N ALA A 119 -3.33 12.55 -17.09
CA ALA A 119 -4.43 12.96 -16.24
C ALA A 119 -5.46 13.83 -16.97
N ALA A 120 -5.03 14.65 -17.94
CA ALA A 120 -5.92 15.42 -18.81
C ALA A 120 -6.86 14.55 -19.66
N GLN A 121 -6.52 13.28 -19.87
CA GLN A 121 -7.27 12.33 -20.69
C GLN A 121 -8.04 11.30 -19.85
N ILE A 122 -7.83 11.26 -18.53
CA ILE A 122 -8.50 10.30 -17.63
C ILE A 122 -9.54 11.03 -16.79
N SER A 123 -10.81 10.73 -17.04
CA SER A 123 -11.96 11.41 -16.40
C SER A 123 -12.06 11.12 -14.90
N SER A 124 -11.70 9.91 -14.46
CA SER A 124 -11.78 9.46 -13.07
C SER A 124 -10.81 10.19 -12.12
N ILE A 125 -9.66 10.62 -12.64
CA ILE A 125 -8.64 11.35 -11.86
C ILE A 125 -9.25 12.63 -11.31
N LYS A 126 -9.04 12.91 -10.03
CA LYS A 126 -9.49 14.12 -9.33
C LYS A 126 -8.32 15.02 -8.95
N ALA A 127 -7.15 14.42 -8.73
CA ALA A 127 -5.95 15.09 -8.27
C ALA A 127 -4.69 14.53 -8.95
N VAL A 128 -3.66 15.36 -9.09
CA VAL A 128 -2.34 14.98 -9.60
C VAL A 128 -1.27 15.54 -8.68
N ALA A 129 -0.31 14.72 -8.27
CA ALA A 129 0.88 15.16 -7.55
C ALA A 129 2.12 14.95 -8.41
N VAL A 130 2.94 16.00 -8.57
CA VAL A 130 4.20 15.93 -9.31
C VAL A 130 5.37 16.25 -8.39
N ILE A 131 6.45 15.47 -8.50
CA ILE A 131 7.62 15.54 -7.64
C ILE A 131 8.85 15.83 -8.51
N ASN A 132 9.57 16.92 -8.23
CA ASN A 132 10.78 17.32 -8.97
C ASN A 132 10.59 17.30 -10.50
N SER A 133 9.43 17.74 -10.98
CA SER A 133 9.00 17.53 -12.36
C SER A 133 9.37 18.70 -13.28
N PRO A 134 9.82 18.45 -14.52
CA PRO A 134 10.08 19.51 -15.48
C PRO A 134 8.79 20.13 -16.01
N SER A 135 8.78 21.45 -16.18
CA SER A 135 7.64 22.24 -16.69
C SER A 135 7.54 22.22 -18.20
N GLN A 136 8.68 22.04 -18.86
CA GLN A 136 8.75 21.86 -20.29
C GLN A 136 9.72 20.75 -20.58
N PRO A 137 9.43 19.95 -21.60
CA PRO A 137 10.43 19.04 -22.09
C PRO A 137 11.63 19.71 -22.75
N SER A 138 11.51 20.98 -23.16
CA SER A 138 12.65 21.81 -23.58
C SER A 138 13.64 22.07 -22.43
N HIS A 139 13.22 22.00 -21.17
CA HIS A 139 14.17 22.00 -20.05
C HIS A 139 14.96 20.68 -19.97
N LEU A 140 14.40 19.57 -20.48
CA LEU A 140 15.22 18.42 -20.80
C LEU A 140 16.15 18.70 -21.97
N THR A 141 15.79 19.50 -22.99
CA THR A 141 16.80 19.87 -24.01
C THR A 141 18.04 20.56 -23.45
N ASN A 142 17.99 21.21 -22.29
CA ASN A 142 19.20 21.70 -21.60
C ASN A 142 20.04 20.57 -20.98
N LEU A 143 19.42 19.52 -20.46
CA LEU A 143 20.08 18.26 -20.09
C LEU A 143 20.59 17.49 -21.33
N LEU A 144 19.95 17.69 -22.49
CA LEU A 144 20.28 17.05 -23.78
C LEU A 144 21.10 17.96 -24.69
N ARG A 145 21.58 19.13 -24.23
CA ARG A 145 22.14 20.20 -25.10
C ARG A 145 23.32 19.71 -25.93
N SER A 146 24.16 18.85 -25.35
CA SER A 146 25.27 18.19 -26.05
C SER A 146 24.83 17.25 -27.16
N SER A 147 23.61 16.74 -27.07
CA SER A 147 23.09 15.67 -27.93
C SER A 147 21.97 16.16 -28.87
N THR A 148 21.42 17.37 -28.69
CA THR A 148 20.33 17.90 -29.54
C THR A 148 20.72 18.05 -31.00
N SER A 149 21.94 18.46 -31.30
CA SER A 149 22.45 18.51 -32.68
C SER A 149 22.51 17.10 -33.28
N GLU A 150 22.99 16.13 -32.50
CA GLU A 150 23.06 14.72 -32.92
C GLU A 150 21.67 14.11 -33.15
N ILE A 151 20.68 14.39 -32.27
CA ILE A 151 19.30 13.93 -32.44
C ILE A 151 18.68 14.52 -33.72
N ASN A 152 18.94 15.80 -34.01
CA ASN A 152 18.41 16.45 -35.20
C ASN A 152 19.03 15.92 -36.50
N GLU A 153 20.33 15.61 -36.50
CA GLU A 153 21.07 15.08 -37.66
C GLU A 153 20.86 13.58 -37.88
N LYS A 154 21.02 12.76 -36.83
CA LYS A 154 20.99 11.28 -36.91
C LYS A 154 19.62 10.67 -36.58
N GLY A 155 18.66 11.48 -36.16
CA GLY A 155 17.35 11.03 -35.71
C GLY A 155 17.33 10.39 -34.32
N LYS A 156 18.49 10.21 -33.68
CA LYS A 156 18.63 9.69 -32.31
C LYS A 156 19.98 10.08 -31.68
N ALA A 157 20.07 10.11 -30.35
CA ALA A 157 21.34 10.26 -29.62
C ALA A 157 21.34 9.55 -28.28
N LYS A 158 22.55 9.20 -27.80
CA LYS A 158 22.74 8.66 -26.45
C LYS A 158 22.89 9.80 -25.43
N ILE A 159 22.26 9.63 -24.28
CA ILE A 159 22.18 10.62 -23.21
C ILE A 159 22.32 9.93 -21.85
N ASN A 160 22.99 10.58 -20.91
CA ASN A 160 23.13 10.06 -19.55
C ASN A 160 22.18 10.80 -18.60
N LEU A 161 21.27 10.08 -17.97
CA LEU A 161 20.34 10.63 -16.96
C LEU A 161 20.48 9.80 -15.68
N GLY A 162 21.00 10.43 -14.62
CA GLY A 162 21.15 9.79 -13.31
C GLY A 162 22.12 8.60 -13.30
N GLY A 163 23.14 8.61 -14.18
CA GLY A 163 24.19 7.58 -14.22
C GLY A 163 23.93 6.43 -15.19
N MET A 164 22.83 6.44 -15.96
CA MET A 164 22.54 5.45 -16.99
C MET A 164 22.44 6.08 -18.38
N ASP A 165 22.95 5.37 -19.39
CA ASP A 165 22.92 5.78 -20.80
C ASP A 165 21.64 5.32 -21.50
N PHE A 166 21.03 6.22 -22.27
CA PHE A 166 19.78 5.97 -22.99
C PHE A 166 19.81 6.55 -24.40
N THR A 167 19.17 5.89 -25.36
CA THR A 167 19.01 6.40 -26.72
C THR A 167 17.67 7.14 -26.85
N ILE A 168 17.69 8.46 -27.06
CA ILE A 168 16.50 9.27 -27.36
C ILE A 168 16.37 9.49 -28.86
N LYS A 169 15.17 9.27 -29.42
CA LYS A 169 14.83 9.54 -30.83
C LYS A 169 14.30 10.96 -31.04
N LYS A 170 14.42 11.48 -32.26
CA LYS A 170 13.90 12.79 -32.67
C LYS A 170 12.40 12.95 -32.43
N GLN A 171 11.62 11.89 -32.62
CA GLN A 171 10.19 11.85 -32.33
C GLN A 171 9.87 12.28 -30.89
N PHE A 172 10.73 11.93 -29.92
CA PHE A 172 10.60 12.40 -28.55
C PHE A 172 10.60 13.93 -28.51
N LEU A 173 11.57 14.59 -29.15
CA LEU A 173 11.61 16.06 -29.19
C LEU A 173 10.42 16.69 -29.93
N ASP A 174 9.88 16.01 -30.94
CA ASP A 174 8.76 16.51 -31.73
C ASP A 174 7.42 16.39 -30.99
N ASP A 175 7.20 15.27 -30.28
CA ASP A 175 6.03 15.08 -29.39
C ASP A 175 5.94 16.18 -28.32
N LEU A 176 7.09 16.63 -27.86
CA LEU A 176 7.23 17.64 -26.82
C LEU A 176 6.99 19.09 -27.31
N LYS A 177 7.06 19.32 -28.63
CA LYS A 177 6.80 20.64 -29.24
C LYS A 177 5.32 20.87 -29.55
N ASN A 178 4.53 19.81 -29.71
CA ASN A 178 3.17 19.90 -30.26
C ASN A 178 2.10 20.39 -29.27
N LYS A 179 2.30 20.24 -27.94
CA LYS A 179 1.47 20.87 -26.91
C LYS A 179 2.30 21.22 -25.67
N PRO A 180 2.44 22.51 -25.30
CA PRO A 180 3.16 22.88 -24.10
C PRO A 180 2.37 22.42 -22.87
N LEU A 181 3.09 21.82 -21.91
CA LEU A 181 2.52 21.35 -20.63
C LEU A 181 1.75 22.46 -19.92
N GLN A 182 2.16 23.71 -20.08
CA GLN A 182 1.49 24.91 -19.55
C GLN A 182 0.04 25.04 -20.03
N GLU A 183 -0.23 24.77 -21.32
CA GLU A 183 -1.59 24.84 -21.86
C GLU A 183 -2.48 23.72 -21.31
N ILE A 184 -1.90 22.52 -21.16
CA ILE A 184 -2.59 21.38 -20.56
C ILE A 184 -2.95 21.74 -19.12
N VAL A 185 -1.96 22.11 -18.32
CA VAL A 185 -2.16 22.43 -16.89
C VAL A 185 -3.09 23.64 -16.70
N GLY A 186 -3.09 24.62 -17.61
CA GLY A 186 -4.00 25.77 -17.58
C GLY A 186 -5.45 25.50 -18.01
N SER A 187 -5.69 24.38 -18.71
CA SER A 187 -7.02 23.88 -19.08
C SER A 187 -7.47 22.67 -18.25
N PHE A 188 -6.61 22.21 -17.33
CA PHE A 188 -6.81 21.01 -16.55
C PHE A 188 -7.67 21.27 -15.31
N ASN A 189 -8.92 20.77 -15.32
CA ASN A 189 -9.90 20.95 -14.23
C ASN A 189 -9.71 19.96 -13.07
N LYS A 190 -8.47 19.72 -12.62
CA LYS A 190 -8.15 18.81 -11.51
C LYS A 190 -7.24 19.50 -10.49
N ALA A 191 -7.24 19.00 -9.26
CA ALA A 191 -6.33 19.51 -8.24
C ALA A 191 -4.88 19.15 -8.58
N ILE A 192 -3.94 20.07 -8.37
CA ILE A 192 -2.51 19.81 -8.60
C ILE A 192 -1.66 20.16 -7.38
N LEU A 193 -0.80 19.21 -6.96
CA LEU A 193 0.24 19.41 -5.96
C LEU A 193 1.61 19.32 -6.62
N ILE A 194 2.42 20.34 -6.42
CA ILE A 194 3.78 20.41 -6.94
C ILE A 194 4.72 20.33 -5.74
N LEU A 195 5.51 19.26 -5.68
CA LEU A 195 6.56 19.10 -4.67
C LEU A 195 7.90 19.22 -5.37
N HIS A 196 8.76 20.11 -4.92
CA HIS A 196 10.03 20.33 -5.61
C HIS A 196 11.13 20.81 -4.66
N SER A 197 12.33 20.28 -4.82
CA SER A 197 13.49 20.71 -4.05
C SER A 197 14.12 21.99 -4.61
N PRO A 198 14.35 23.04 -3.79
CA PRO A 198 15.05 24.24 -4.21
C PRO A 198 16.53 23.99 -4.55
N VAL A 199 17.12 22.89 -4.06
CA VAL A 199 18.52 22.49 -4.33
C VAL A 199 18.64 21.40 -5.40
N ASP A 200 17.56 21.12 -6.14
CA ASP A 200 17.56 20.15 -7.23
C ASP A 200 18.53 20.57 -8.35
N LYS A 201 19.57 19.74 -8.55
CA LYS A 201 20.62 19.96 -9.55
C LYS A 201 20.29 19.42 -10.94
N ILE A 202 19.23 18.60 -11.06
CA ILE A 202 18.83 17.95 -12.31
C ILE A 202 17.68 18.74 -12.94
N VAL A 203 16.63 19.02 -12.17
CA VAL A 203 15.48 19.81 -12.61
C VAL A 203 15.37 21.03 -11.72
N ASN A 204 15.82 22.17 -12.23
CA ASN A 204 15.82 23.42 -11.46
C ASN A 204 14.40 23.79 -10.97
N ILE A 205 14.32 24.37 -9.77
CA ILE A 205 13.08 24.78 -9.10
C ILE A 205 12.17 25.70 -9.92
N ASN A 206 12.72 26.46 -10.87
CA ASN A 206 11.92 27.30 -11.79
C ASN A 206 10.88 26.49 -12.57
N ASN A 207 11.11 25.18 -12.78
CA ASN A 207 10.11 24.30 -13.37
C ASN A 207 8.85 24.19 -12.50
N ALA A 208 9.00 24.08 -11.18
CA ALA A 208 7.85 24.09 -10.28
C ALA A 208 7.08 25.40 -10.38
N GLU A 209 7.80 26.52 -10.46
CA GLU A 209 7.21 27.85 -10.61
C GLU A 209 6.41 27.97 -11.92
N ASP A 210 6.96 27.50 -13.04
CA ASP A 210 6.27 27.50 -14.34
C ASP A 210 4.98 26.68 -14.31
N ILE A 211 5.03 25.46 -13.76
CA ILE A 211 3.84 24.60 -13.61
C ILE A 211 2.82 25.30 -12.71
N TYR A 212 3.26 25.87 -11.59
CA TYR A 212 2.39 26.54 -10.64
C TYR A 212 1.73 27.79 -11.24
N LYS A 213 2.46 28.60 -12.02
CA LYS A 213 1.92 29.78 -12.70
C LYS A 213 0.90 29.38 -13.76
N ALA A 214 1.18 28.34 -14.53
CA ALA A 214 0.27 27.85 -15.56
C ALA A 214 -1.01 27.23 -14.99
N ALA A 215 -0.93 26.56 -13.84
CA ALA A 215 -2.07 25.90 -13.20
C ALA A 215 -3.15 26.87 -12.76
N LYS A 216 -4.41 26.44 -12.84
CA LYS A 216 -5.54 27.09 -12.16
C LYS A 216 -5.78 26.44 -10.80
N HIS A 217 -6.56 27.10 -9.95
CA HIS A 217 -6.96 26.52 -8.67
C HIS A 217 -7.92 25.33 -8.87
N PRO A 218 -7.87 24.32 -7.98
CA PRO A 218 -7.02 24.22 -6.79
C PRO A 218 -5.60 23.73 -7.12
N LYS A 219 -4.59 24.53 -6.73
CA LYS A 219 -3.17 24.25 -6.91
C LYS A 219 -2.40 24.49 -5.62
N SER A 220 -1.34 23.72 -5.39
CA SER A 220 -0.52 23.78 -4.19
C SER A 220 0.95 23.55 -4.53
N PHE A 221 1.84 24.17 -3.77
CA PHE A 221 3.29 23.98 -3.88
C PHE A 221 3.89 23.66 -2.51
N VAL A 222 4.80 22.69 -2.46
CA VAL A 222 5.55 22.29 -1.27
C VAL A 222 7.03 22.22 -1.63
N SER A 223 7.84 23.02 -0.93
CA SER A 223 9.29 22.92 -1.02
C SER A 223 9.78 21.66 -0.30
N LEU A 224 10.74 20.95 -0.90
CA LEU A 224 11.41 19.78 -0.32
C LEU A 224 12.74 20.11 0.37
N ASP A 225 12.98 21.39 0.63
CA ASP A 225 14.14 21.91 1.37
C ASP A 225 15.48 21.39 0.84
N THR A 226 16.13 20.45 1.55
CA THR A 226 17.46 19.95 1.20
C THR A 226 17.45 18.61 0.45
N ALA A 227 16.27 18.09 0.10
CA ALA A 227 16.15 16.81 -0.59
C ALA A 227 16.85 16.84 -1.97
N ASP A 228 17.49 15.75 -2.37
CA ASP A 228 18.04 15.64 -3.72
C ASP A 228 16.95 15.27 -4.75
N HIS A 229 17.30 15.26 -6.04
CA HIS A 229 16.35 14.95 -7.11
C HIS A 229 15.68 13.58 -6.94
N MET A 230 16.43 12.60 -6.41
CA MET A 230 16.01 11.19 -6.31
C MET A 230 15.32 10.85 -4.98
N LEU A 231 15.21 11.82 -4.06
CA LEU A 231 14.74 11.61 -2.69
C LEU A 231 15.48 10.46 -2.00
N SER A 232 16.81 10.47 -2.10
CA SER A 232 17.67 9.37 -1.63
C SER A 232 17.55 9.10 -0.13
N LYS A 233 17.23 10.13 0.66
CA LYS A 233 16.95 9.98 2.10
C LYS A 233 15.54 9.44 2.32
N ARG A 234 15.44 8.48 3.24
CA ARG A 234 14.17 7.86 3.64
C ARG A 234 13.19 8.89 4.22
N GLU A 235 13.69 9.83 5.01
CA GLU A 235 12.92 10.89 5.64
C GLU A 235 12.17 11.75 4.62
N ASP A 236 12.87 12.18 3.55
CA ASP A 236 12.30 13.01 2.48
C ASP A 236 11.22 12.25 1.70
N SER A 237 11.50 11.00 1.33
CA SER A 237 10.54 10.17 0.58
C SER A 237 9.30 9.79 1.41
N GLU A 238 9.44 9.55 2.72
CA GLU A 238 8.28 9.35 3.60
C GLU A 238 7.47 10.62 3.82
N TYR A 239 8.15 11.77 4.00
CA TYR A 239 7.50 13.08 4.10
C TYR A 239 6.64 13.36 2.87
N VAL A 240 7.21 13.20 1.67
CA VAL A 240 6.51 13.38 0.39
C VAL A 240 5.25 12.52 0.33
N GLY A 241 5.33 11.24 0.69
CA GLY A 241 4.16 10.35 0.67
C GLY A 241 3.05 10.79 1.63
N LYS A 242 3.40 11.19 2.86
CA LYS A 242 2.43 11.69 3.86
C LYS A 242 1.76 12.99 3.41
N VAL A 243 2.54 13.93 2.87
CA VAL A 243 2.02 15.20 2.34
C VAL A 243 1.06 14.94 1.20
N ILE A 244 1.40 14.07 0.24
CA ILE A 244 0.53 13.73 -0.87
C ILE A 244 -0.76 13.08 -0.37
N ALA A 245 -0.69 12.11 0.55
CA ALA A 245 -1.86 11.43 1.09
C ALA A 245 -2.82 12.42 1.78
N SER A 246 -2.27 13.25 2.68
CA SER A 246 -3.04 14.24 3.42
C SER A 246 -3.64 15.30 2.51
N TRP A 247 -2.88 15.81 1.53
CA TRP A 247 -3.40 16.78 0.57
C TRP A 247 -4.49 16.18 -0.33
N ALA A 248 -4.30 14.95 -0.80
CA ALA A 248 -5.23 14.28 -1.71
C ALA A 248 -6.58 13.99 -1.05
N SER A 249 -6.60 13.76 0.28
CA SER A 249 -7.82 13.52 1.06
C SER A 249 -8.92 14.56 0.88
N ARG A 250 -8.56 15.79 0.48
CA ARG A 250 -9.51 16.88 0.23
C ARG A 250 -10.25 16.76 -1.11
N TYR A 251 -9.74 15.98 -2.05
CA TYR A 251 -10.22 15.91 -3.43
C TYR A 251 -10.75 14.53 -3.83
N VAL A 252 -10.47 13.51 -3.02
CA VAL A 252 -10.94 12.15 -3.23
C VAL A 252 -11.95 11.79 -2.14
N GLU A 253 -12.83 10.85 -2.44
CA GLU A 253 -13.80 10.37 -1.46
C GLU A 253 -13.11 9.44 -0.47
N ILE A 254 -13.06 9.84 0.80
CA ILE A 254 -12.63 8.97 1.89
C ILE A 254 -13.92 8.53 2.60
N PRO A 255 -14.24 7.22 2.60
CA PRO A 255 -15.43 6.74 3.28
C PRO A 255 -15.31 7.05 4.77
N ASP A 256 -16.37 7.62 5.34
CA ASP A 256 -16.52 7.71 6.79
C ASP A 256 -16.54 6.29 7.34
N GLU A 257 -15.56 5.94 8.17
CA GLU A 257 -15.61 4.70 8.94
C GLU A 257 -16.81 4.79 9.89
N LYS A 258 -17.92 4.13 9.53
CA LYS A 258 -19.07 4.02 10.41
C LYS A 258 -18.62 3.27 11.66
N GLU A 259 -18.40 4.00 12.75
CA GLU A 259 -18.12 3.35 14.03
C GLU A 259 -19.32 2.50 14.44
N LEU A 260 -19.05 1.24 14.78
CA LEU A 260 -20.05 0.36 15.37
C LEU A 260 -20.51 0.91 16.73
N ARG A 261 -21.67 1.58 16.75
CA ARG A 261 -22.28 2.10 17.97
C ARG A 261 -23.16 1.02 18.59
N SER A 262 -22.65 0.41 19.65
CA SER A 262 -23.42 -0.48 20.53
C SER A 262 -23.23 -0.12 21.99
N ASN A 263 -24.30 -0.29 22.77
CA ASN A 263 -24.31 -0.20 24.23
C ASN A 263 -23.81 -1.50 24.90
N SER A 264 -23.64 -2.57 24.13
CA SER A 264 -23.05 -3.82 24.61
C SER A 264 -21.55 -3.68 24.79
N HIS A 265 -21.00 -4.42 25.76
CA HIS A 265 -19.55 -4.47 26.00
C HIS A 265 -18.79 -5.05 24.79
N VAL A 266 -19.41 -5.98 24.08
CA VAL A 266 -18.90 -6.53 22.82
C VAL A 266 -20.02 -6.45 21.78
N ALA A 267 -19.68 -5.98 20.58
CA ALA A 267 -20.58 -5.98 19.44
C ALA A 267 -19.84 -6.36 18.15
N ALA A 268 -20.56 -6.99 17.24
CA ALA A 268 -20.09 -7.31 15.90
C ALA A 268 -21.13 -6.81 14.89
N SER A 269 -20.68 -6.28 13.76
CA SER A 269 -21.55 -5.90 12.64
C SER A 269 -20.88 -6.27 11.33
N LEU A 270 -21.67 -6.80 10.41
CA LEU A 270 -21.25 -7.19 9.08
C LEU A 270 -22.26 -6.64 8.09
N ASP A 271 -21.78 -5.79 7.18
CA ASP A 271 -22.56 -5.29 6.06
C ASP A 271 -22.53 -6.32 4.92
N GLY A 272 -23.67 -6.55 4.27
CA GLY A 272 -23.83 -7.64 3.29
C GLY A 272 -22.91 -7.58 2.06
N ASP A 273 -22.32 -6.42 1.76
CA ASP A 273 -21.37 -6.19 0.66
C ASP A 273 -19.89 -6.41 1.07
N GLN A 274 -19.63 -6.66 2.35
CA GLN A 274 -18.28 -6.85 2.91
C GLN A 274 -17.85 -8.32 3.01
N LYS A 275 -18.59 -9.25 2.39
CA LYS A 275 -18.36 -10.70 2.49
C LYS A 275 -18.33 -11.15 3.96
N PHE A 276 -17.17 -11.54 4.49
CA PHE A 276 -16.97 -11.97 5.89
C PHE A 276 -16.27 -10.92 6.76
N THR A 277 -15.86 -9.78 6.19
CA THR A 277 -15.21 -8.72 6.96
C THR A 277 -16.21 -8.12 7.96
N THR A 278 -15.98 -8.40 9.23
CA THR A 278 -16.87 -8.05 10.36
C THR A 278 -16.21 -6.98 11.20
N GLN A 279 -16.90 -5.86 11.43
CA GLN A 279 -16.46 -4.86 12.40
C GLN A 279 -16.76 -5.35 13.82
N LEU A 280 -15.77 -5.23 14.70
CA LEU A 280 -15.88 -5.58 16.12
C LEU A 280 -15.67 -4.35 17.00
N LYS A 281 -16.48 -4.22 18.03
CA LYS A 281 -16.25 -3.31 19.16
C LYS A 281 -16.04 -4.13 20.42
N LEU A 282 -14.84 -4.06 21.00
CA LEU A 282 -14.47 -4.70 22.27
C LEU A 282 -14.23 -3.62 23.33
N GLY A 283 -15.27 -3.27 24.08
CA GLY A 283 -15.28 -2.13 24.99
C GLY A 283 -15.14 -0.82 24.22
N ARG A 284 -13.96 -0.20 24.31
CA ARG A 284 -13.61 1.05 23.58
C ARG A 284 -12.72 0.80 22.35
N HIS A 285 -12.35 -0.44 22.07
CA HIS A 285 -11.46 -0.78 20.97
C HIS A 285 -12.25 -1.25 19.76
N SER A 286 -11.90 -0.74 18.57
CA SER A 286 -12.44 -1.20 17.29
C SER A 286 -11.46 -2.15 16.63
N LEU A 287 -11.95 -3.28 16.14
CA LEU A 287 -11.18 -4.34 15.50
C LEU A 287 -11.95 -4.88 14.29
N ILE A 288 -11.30 -5.72 13.50
CA ILE A 288 -11.90 -6.40 12.34
C ILE A 288 -11.67 -7.89 12.49
N ALA A 289 -12.72 -8.69 12.32
CA ALA A 289 -12.61 -10.12 12.07
C ALA A 289 -12.86 -10.42 10.60
N ASP A 290 -12.23 -11.46 10.06
CA ASP A 290 -12.47 -11.91 8.69
C ASP A 290 -12.16 -13.39 8.55
N GLU A 291 -12.53 -13.98 7.41
CA GLU A 291 -12.15 -15.33 7.05
C GLU A 291 -11.04 -15.33 5.98
N PRO A 292 -10.23 -16.39 5.88
CA PRO A 292 -9.28 -16.57 4.78
C PRO A 292 -9.97 -16.60 3.41
N ALA A 293 -9.22 -16.21 2.37
CA ALA A 293 -9.76 -16.19 0.99
C ALA A 293 -10.32 -17.54 0.52
N LYS A 294 -9.76 -18.66 0.99
CA LYS A 294 -10.23 -20.03 0.67
C LYS A 294 -11.65 -20.33 1.18
N PHE A 295 -12.13 -19.59 2.17
CA PHE A 295 -13.50 -19.66 2.70
C PHE A 295 -14.36 -18.48 2.23
N GLY A 296 -13.85 -17.68 1.28
CA GLY A 296 -14.57 -16.55 0.70
C GLY A 296 -14.41 -15.21 1.43
N GLY A 297 -13.59 -15.14 2.48
CA GLY A 297 -13.29 -13.86 3.16
C GLY A 297 -12.25 -13.02 2.44
N ASN A 298 -11.93 -11.86 3.00
CA ASN A 298 -10.91 -10.96 2.43
C ASN A 298 -9.55 -11.06 3.15
N GLU A 299 -9.47 -11.81 4.25
CA GLU A 299 -8.25 -11.97 5.06
C GLU A 299 -7.75 -10.63 5.64
N TYR A 300 -8.67 -9.69 5.92
CA TYR A 300 -8.35 -8.37 6.47
C TYR A 300 -8.12 -8.35 7.99
N GLY A 301 -8.59 -9.39 8.69
CA GLY A 301 -8.46 -9.52 10.13
C GLY A 301 -8.36 -10.98 10.56
N PRO A 302 -8.13 -11.23 11.86
CA PRO A 302 -8.09 -12.58 12.41
C PRO A 302 -9.43 -13.29 12.25
N THR A 303 -9.39 -14.62 12.17
CA THR A 303 -10.60 -15.44 12.20
C THR A 303 -11.28 -15.37 13.57
N PRO A 304 -12.58 -15.72 13.67
CA PRO A 304 -13.24 -15.85 14.96
C PRO A 304 -12.50 -16.80 15.92
N TYR A 305 -11.92 -17.90 15.40
CA TYR A 305 -11.11 -18.81 16.21
C TYR A 305 -9.77 -18.22 16.63
N ASP A 306 -9.15 -17.36 15.82
CA ASP A 306 -7.95 -16.61 16.25
C ASP A 306 -8.26 -15.67 17.41
N TYR A 307 -9.46 -15.09 17.46
CA TYR A 307 -9.88 -14.29 18.61
C TYR A 307 -10.05 -15.13 19.88
N VAL A 308 -10.63 -16.32 19.76
CA VAL A 308 -10.75 -17.26 20.90
C VAL A 308 -9.37 -17.72 21.36
N SER A 309 -8.51 -18.15 20.43
CA SER A 309 -7.13 -18.55 20.68
C SER A 309 -6.30 -17.43 21.30
N GLY A 310 -6.43 -16.20 20.79
CA GLY A 310 -5.77 -15.01 21.32
C GLY A 310 -6.24 -14.68 22.74
N GLY A 311 -7.54 -14.81 23.02
CA GLY A 311 -8.09 -14.70 24.37
C GLY A 311 -7.52 -15.75 25.33
N LEU A 312 -7.40 -17.00 24.90
CA LEU A 312 -6.78 -18.09 25.67
C LEU A 312 -5.29 -17.85 25.91
N ALA A 313 -4.53 -17.45 24.89
CA ALA A 313 -3.11 -17.14 24.97
C ALA A 313 -2.86 -15.99 25.97
N ALA A 314 -3.59 -14.88 25.81
CA ALA A 314 -3.48 -13.72 26.68
C ALA A 314 -3.85 -14.06 28.14
N CYS A 315 -4.96 -14.77 28.36
CA CYS A 315 -5.39 -15.15 29.69
C CYS A 315 -4.38 -16.07 30.40
N THR A 316 -3.77 -16.99 29.65
CA THR A 316 -2.71 -17.90 30.13
C THR A 316 -1.46 -17.12 30.54
N ALA A 317 -0.95 -16.26 29.66
CA ALA A 317 0.22 -15.42 29.93
C ALA A 317 0.01 -14.51 31.16
N LEU A 318 -1.15 -13.83 31.24
CA LEU A 318 -1.52 -12.98 32.37
C LEU A 318 -1.56 -13.77 33.69
N THR A 319 -2.13 -14.98 33.67
CA THR A 319 -2.23 -15.83 34.88
C THR A 319 -0.86 -16.27 35.38
N ILE A 320 0.03 -16.68 34.47
CA ILE A 320 1.41 -17.04 34.78
C ILE A 320 2.17 -15.85 35.38
N GLN A 321 2.10 -14.69 34.72
CA GLN A 321 2.78 -13.47 35.16
C GLN A 321 2.28 -13.00 36.53
N MET A 322 0.96 -13.04 36.75
CA MET A 322 0.34 -12.72 38.04
C MET A 322 0.86 -13.64 39.15
N TYR A 323 0.92 -14.96 38.90
CA TYR A 323 1.38 -15.93 39.89
C TYR A 323 2.87 -15.77 40.20
N ALA A 324 3.71 -15.59 39.17
CA ALA A 324 5.14 -15.36 39.33
C ALA A 324 5.41 -14.12 40.19
N ARG A 325 4.70 -13.00 39.93
CA ARG A 325 4.81 -11.77 40.74
C ARG A 325 4.40 -12.00 42.18
N ARG A 326 3.28 -12.70 42.43
CA ARG A 326 2.82 -13.00 43.80
C ARG A 326 3.82 -13.86 44.59
N LYS A 327 4.62 -14.67 43.90
CA LYS A 327 5.66 -15.51 44.50
C LYS A 327 7.04 -14.88 44.46
N GLU A 328 7.16 -13.65 43.97
CA GLU A 328 8.42 -12.91 43.81
C GLU A 328 9.46 -13.68 42.98
N TRP A 329 9.00 -14.44 41.97
CA TRP A 329 9.87 -15.19 41.08
C TRP A 329 10.37 -14.32 39.92
N GLN A 330 11.65 -14.51 39.55
CA GLN A 330 12.33 -13.76 38.48
C GLN A 330 11.94 -14.27 37.07
N LEU A 331 10.68 -14.10 36.70
CA LEU A 331 10.19 -14.30 35.34
C LEU A 331 10.36 -12.99 34.55
N GLU A 332 11.19 -13.03 33.51
CA GLU A 332 11.46 -11.88 32.64
C GLU A 332 10.42 -11.78 31.52
N ASN A 333 10.09 -12.92 30.91
CA ASN A 333 9.13 -12.98 29.81
C ASN A 333 8.40 -14.33 29.76
N VAL A 334 7.14 -14.31 29.33
CA VAL A 334 6.32 -15.49 29.04
C VAL A 334 5.71 -15.36 27.65
N THR A 335 6.01 -16.32 26.80
CA THR A 335 5.40 -16.43 25.46
C THR A 335 4.43 -17.60 25.47
N VAL A 336 3.19 -17.37 25.03
CA VAL A 336 2.16 -18.41 24.89
C VAL A 336 1.69 -18.45 23.45
N ASN A 337 1.81 -19.62 22.83
CA ASN A 337 1.30 -19.90 21.50
C ASN A 337 0.06 -20.80 21.63
N VAL A 338 -0.97 -20.52 20.84
CA VAL A 338 -2.20 -21.32 20.81
C VAL A 338 -2.54 -21.63 19.37
N ASP A 339 -2.62 -22.92 19.05
CA ASP A 339 -3.02 -23.42 17.73
C ASP A 339 -4.40 -24.08 17.84
N TYR A 340 -5.25 -23.86 16.84
CA TYR A 340 -6.58 -24.47 16.76
C TYR A 340 -6.64 -25.47 15.60
N SER A 341 -7.18 -26.66 15.88
CA SER A 341 -7.38 -27.75 14.92
C SER A 341 -8.69 -28.48 15.19
N LYS A 342 -9.18 -29.18 14.16
CA LYS A 342 -10.25 -30.19 14.30
C LYS A 342 -9.63 -31.57 14.24
N ASP A 343 -9.47 -32.20 15.41
CA ASP A 343 -8.79 -33.48 15.57
C ASP A 343 -9.76 -34.61 15.88
N HIS A 344 -9.35 -35.86 15.65
CA HIS A 344 -10.14 -37.03 16.07
C HIS A 344 -10.09 -37.18 17.60
N VAL A 345 -11.19 -37.63 18.21
CA VAL A 345 -11.24 -37.91 19.66
C VAL A 345 -10.13 -38.91 20.02
N ILE A 346 -9.33 -38.58 21.04
CA ILE A 346 -8.17 -39.38 21.50
C ILE A 346 -8.58 -40.81 21.91
N ASP A 347 -9.84 -40.99 22.33
CA ASP A 347 -10.46 -42.27 22.70
C ASP A 347 -11.65 -42.63 21.77
N CYS A 348 -11.48 -42.55 20.45
CA CYS A 348 -12.53 -42.97 19.50
C CYS A 348 -12.36 -44.42 19.04
N GLU A 349 -13.33 -45.29 19.33
CA GLU A 349 -13.39 -46.64 18.76
C GLU A 349 -13.82 -46.65 17.27
N ASN A 350 -14.33 -45.52 16.74
CA ASN A 350 -14.79 -45.38 15.35
C ASN A 350 -14.23 -44.09 14.70
N CYS A 351 -12.94 -44.06 14.41
CA CYS A 351 -12.24 -42.94 13.77
C CYS A 351 -12.65 -42.64 12.30
N GLU A 352 -13.51 -43.47 11.68
CA GLU A 352 -13.91 -43.32 10.27
C GLU A 352 -15.13 -42.41 10.03
N ASP A 353 -15.79 -41.92 11.09
CA ASP A 353 -16.91 -40.98 10.97
C ASP A 353 -16.42 -39.51 10.95
N PRO A 354 -16.68 -38.72 9.90
CA PRO A 354 -16.33 -37.29 9.84
C PRO A 354 -16.95 -36.44 10.97
N SER A 355 -18.01 -36.93 11.62
CA SER A 355 -18.67 -36.27 12.75
C SER A 355 -17.96 -36.48 14.10
N ALA A 356 -16.94 -37.34 14.17
CA ALA A 356 -16.17 -37.64 15.38
C ALA A 356 -14.99 -36.68 15.64
N LYS A 357 -14.95 -35.52 14.97
CA LYS A 357 -13.89 -34.52 15.15
C LYS A 357 -14.26 -33.53 16.26
N ILE A 358 -13.35 -33.35 17.22
CA ILE A 358 -13.47 -32.37 18.30
C ILE A 358 -12.61 -31.14 18.01
N ASP A 359 -13.10 -30.00 18.49
CA ASP A 359 -12.35 -28.76 18.49
C ASP A 359 -11.22 -28.84 19.53
N SER A 360 -9.98 -28.75 19.05
CA SER A 360 -8.77 -28.86 19.88
C SER A 360 -7.98 -27.55 19.86
N PHE A 361 -7.57 -27.10 21.03
CA PHE A 361 -6.65 -25.98 21.21
C PHE A 361 -5.35 -26.48 21.84
N SER A 362 -4.24 -26.38 21.11
CA SER A 362 -2.91 -26.75 21.61
C SER A 362 -2.22 -25.52 22.18
N VAL A 363 -1.79 -25.58 23.45
CA VAL A 363 -1.17 -24.44 24.15
C VAL A 363 0.32 -24.73 24.40
N GLY A 364 1.20 -23.98 23.75
CA GLY A 364 2.65 -24.00 23.97
C GLY A 364 3.09 -22.84 24.86
N ILE A 365 3.87 -23.10 25.91
CA ILE A 365 4.35 -22.07 26.86
C ILE A 365 5.88 -22.06 26.90
N LYS A 366 6.47 -20.89 26.67
CA LYS A 366 7.91 -20.62 26.85
C LYS A 366 8.12 -19.63 27.99
N LEU A 367 9.01 -19.95 28.91
CA LEU A 367 9.35 -19.13 30.09
C LEU A 367 10.81 -18.69 30.02
N GLU A 368 11.07 -17.40 30.18
CA GLU A 368 12.40 -16.80 30.19
C GLU A 368 12.63 -16.07 31.52
N GLY A 369 13.79 -16.29 32.13
CA GLY A 369 14.18 -15.73 33.42
C GLY A 369 14.89 -16.72 34.34
N ASN A 370 15.36 -16.23 35.48
CA ASN A 370 16.09 -17.02 36.48
C ASN A 370 15.11 -17.85 37.34
N LEU A 371 14.69 -18.98 36.78
CA LEU A 371 13.73 -19.90 37.37
C LEU A 371 14.31 -21.31 37.48
N SER A 372 14.15 -21.93 38.65
CA SER A 372 14.41 -23.36 38.83
C SER A 372 13.40 -24.21 38.05
N GLU A 373 13.76 -25.45 37.73
CA GLU A 373 12.87 -26.39 37.04
C GLU A 373 11.56 -26.64 37.79
N LYS A 374 11.59 -26.63 39.13
CA LYS A 374 10.37 -26.72 39.96
C LYS A 374 9.45 -25.51 39.76
N GLN A 375 10.01 -24.31 39.66
CA GLN A 375 9.23 -23.09 39.40
C GLN A 375 8.64 -23.12 37.99
N LYS A 376 9.42 -23.53 36.98
CA LYS A 376 8.94 -23.66 35.59
C LYS A 376 7.78 -24.64 35.48
N HIS A 377 7.92 -25.84 36.04
CA HIS A 377 6.85 -26.84 36.02
C HIS A 377 5.58 -26.32 36.72
N ARG A 378 5.74 -25.63 37.85
CA ARG A 378 4.61 -25.03 38.56
C ARG A 378 3.94 -23.91 37.76
N LEU A 379 4.70 -23.07 37.06
CA LEU A 379 4.14 -22.01 36.22
C LEU A 379 3.35 -22.58 35.04
N ILE A 380 3.82 -23.67 34.42
CA ILE A 380 3.08 -24.36 33.35
C ILE A 380 1.74 -24.90 33.89
N GLU A 381 1.75 -25.56 35.05
CA GLU A 381 0.53 -26.07 35.69
C GLU A 381 -0.48 -24.94 36.00
N ILE A 382 0.01 -23.77 36.40
CA ILE A 382 -0.81 -22.57 36.64
C ILE A 382 -1.36 -21.99 35.33
N GLY A 383 -0.59 -22.07 34.24
CA GLY A 383 -1.03 -21.66 32.91
C GLY A 383 -2.31 -22.35 32.47
N SER A 384 -2.43 -23.66 32.71
CA SER A 384 -3.63 -24.45 32.41
C SER A 384 -4.83 -24.18 33.33
N LYS A 385 -4.73 -23.20 34.24
CA LYS A 385 -5.79 -22.86 35.21
C LYS A 385 -6.34 -21.45 35.02
N CYS A 386 -6.03 -20.80 33.89
CA CYS A 386 -6.54 -19.47 33.58
C CYS A 386 -8.08 -19.48 33.39
N PRO A 387 -8.79 -18.37 33.69
CA PRO A 387 -10.24 -18.29 33.55
C PRO A 387 -10.79 -18.71 32.18
N VAL A 388 -10.13 -18.32 31.08
CA VAL A 388 -10.56 -18.70 29.73
C VAL A 388 -10.40 -20.20 29.49
N HIS A 389 -9.29 -20.81 29.92
CA HIS A 389 -9.08 -22.27 29.84
C HIS A 389 -10.17 -23.04 30.59
N LYS A 390 -10.53 -22.58 31.79
CA LYS A 390 -11.63 -23.18 32.56
C LYS A 390 -12.97 -23.05 31.86
N THR A 391 -13.22 -21.92 31.21
CA THR A 391 -14.47 -21.70 30.47
C THR A 391 -14.57 -22.67 29.29
N LEU A 392 -13.50 -22.82 28.51
CA LEU A 392 -13.45 -23.72 27.34
C LEU A 392 -13.56 -25.22 27.70
N THR A 393 -13.20 -25.60 28.93
CA THR A 393 -13.28 -26.99 29.42
C THR A 393 -14.49 -27.25 30.32
N SER A 394 -15.37 -26.25 30.51
CA SER A 394 -16.58 -26.36 31.34
C SER A 394 -17.85 -26.51 30.50
N ASN A 395 -18.93 -26.96 31.12
CA ASN A 395 -20.25 -26.94 30.52
C ASN A 395 -20.79 -25.50 30.47
N ILE A 396 -20.70 -24.87 29.30
CA ILE A 396 -21.16 -23.49 29.07
C ILE A 396 -22.53 -23.45 28.38
N GLN A 397 -23.30 -22.40 28.65
CA GLN A 397 -24.58 -22.14 27.96
C GLN A 397 -24.47 -20.87 27.12
N VAL A 398 -24.80 -20.97 25.83
CA VAL A 398 -24.90 -19.81 24.92
C VAL A 398 -26.36 -19.64 24.53
N LEU A 399 -26.95 -18.49 24.89
CA LEU A 399 -28.35 -18.18 24.62
C LEU A 399 -28.44 -17.17 23.48
N VAL A 400 -29.17 -17.51 22.42
CA VAL A 400 -29.42 -16.63 21.27
C VAL A 400 -30.80 -16.00 21.40
N LYS A 401 -30.87 -14.68 21.26
CA LYS A 401 -32.14 -13.92 21.25
C LYS A 401 -32.13 -12.91 20.11
N ARG A 402 -33.30 -12.69 19.51
CA ARG A 402 -33.50 -11.65 18.51
C ARG A 402 -33.53 -10.28 19.19
N MET A 403 -32.87 -9.30 18.57
CA MET A 403 -32.92 -7.90 18.97
C MET A 403 -33.75 -7.16 17.91
N ASP A 404 -35.03 -6.89 18.21
CA ASP A 404 -35.91 -6.02 17.43
C ASP A 404 -36.40 -4.85 18.29
#